data_AF-A0A7J4EL45-F1
#
_entry.id   AF-A0A7J4EL45-F1
#
_cell.length_a   1.000
_cell.length_b   1.000
_cell.length_c   1.000
_cell.angle_alpha   90.00
_cell.angle_beta   90.00
_cell.angle_gamma   90.00
#
_symmetry.space_group_name_H-M   'P 1'
#
loop_
_entity.id
_entity.type
_entity.pdbx_description
1 polymer ?
#
loop_
_entity_poly.entity_id
_entity_poly.type
_entity_poly.pdbx_seq_one_letter_code
_entity_poly.pdbx_strand_id
1 'polypeptide(L)'
;MPILILLFIPILTTAQTSDNGLVAEWHFDEGSGNIVKDTSGNGNDGVIHGATWVDGKFGKALYFDGNGDFTISAWTYLKDWKIILI
;
A
#
# COMPACT_ATOMS: atom_id res chain seq x y z
N MET A 1 41.41 -16.15 -27.85
CA MET A 1 41.01 -15.70 -26.50
C MET A 1 39.62 -15.09 -26.64
N PRO A 2 38.55 -15.66 -26.03
CA PRO A 2 37.22 -15.05 -26.13
C PRO A 2 37.13 -13.84 -25.19
N ILE A 3 36.58 -12.74 -25.68
CA ILE A 3 36.30 -11.52 -24.91
C ILE A 3 34.96 -11.70 -24.20
N LEU A 4 34.96 -11.58 -22.87
CA LEU A 4 33.76 -11.59 -22.05
C LEU A 4 33.14 -10.18 -22.07
N ILE A 5 31.92 -10.05 -22.59
CA ILE A 5 31.12 -8.82 -22.47
C ILE A 5 30.45 -8.85 -21.09
N LEU A 6 30.90 -7.98 -20.18
CA LEU A 6 30.21 -7.75 -18.91
C LEU A 6 28.92 -6.95 -19.20
N LEU A 7 27.77 -7.63 -19.20
CA LEU A 7 26.46 -6.98 -19.18
C LEU A 7 26.24 -6.34 -17.80
N PHE A 8 26.21 -5.01 -17.76
CA PHE A 8 25.86 -4.25 -16.57
C PHE A 8 24.33 -4.22 -16.45
N ILE A 9 23.77 -5.14 -15.67
CA ILE A 9 22.36 -5.08 -15.28
C ILE A 9 22.26 -4.07 -14.14
N PRO A 10 21.57 -2.92 -14.29
CA PRO A 10 21.30 -2.07 -13.15
C PRO A 10 20.37 -2.86 -12.23
N ILE A 11 20.90 -3.33 -11.12
CA ILE A 11 20.08 -3.83 -10.03
C ILE A 11 19.31 -2.62 -9.54
N LEU A 12 18.03 -2.53 -9.91
CA LEU A 12 17.09 -1.64 -9.25
C LEU A 12 16.90 -2.18 -7.85
N THR A 13 17.79 -1.79 -6.93
CA THR A 13 17.57 -2.01 -5.50
C THR A 13 16.43 -1.09 -5.09
N THR A 14 15.22 -1.64 -5.03
CA THR A 14 14.21 -1.06 -4.17
C THR A 14 14.70 -1.30 -2.74
N ALA A 15 14.99 -0.22 -2.01
CA ALA A 15 15.28 -0.33 -0.60
C ALA A 15 13.97 -0.72 0.11
N GLN A 16 13.71 -2.02 0.23
CA GLN A 16 12.66 -2.50 1.12
C GLN A 16 13.14 -2.24 2.54
N THR A 17 12.72 -1.10 3.09
CA THR A 17 12.76 -0.90 4.54
C THR A 17 11.68 -1.82 5.09
N SER A 18 12.03 -3.07 5.37
CA SER A 18 11.20 -3.91 6.24
C SER A 18 11.25 -3.27 7.63
N ASP A 19 10.42 -2.24 7.82
CA ASP A 19 9.96 -1.91 9.16
C ASP A 19 9.23 -3.16 9.63
N ASN A 20 9.79 -3.85 10.62
CA ASN A 20 9.49 -5.24 10.98
C ASN A 20 8.03 -5.50 11.45
N GLY A 21 7.12 -4.54 11.23
CA GLY A 21 5.68 -4.67 11.45
C GLY A 21 4.81 -3.75 10.57
N LEU A 22 5.35 -3.09 9.53
CA LEU A 22 4.51 -2.34 8.60
C LEU A 22 3.75 -3.32 7.70
N VAL A 23 2.42 -3.38 7.87
CA VAL A 23 1.55 -4.29 7.11
C VAL A 23 1.12 -3.65 5.79
N ALA A 24 0.71 -2.38 5.82
CA ALA A 24 0.30 -1.64 4.65
C ALA A 24 0.47 -0.14 4.89
N GLU A 25 0.61 0.61 3.80
CA GLU A 25 0.64 2.06 3.80
C GLU A 25 -0.25 2.57 2.67
N TRP A 26 -1.21 3.43 2.98
CA TRP A 26 -2.11 4.02 1.99
C TRP A 26 -2.10 5.54 2.12
N HIS A 27 -1.76 6.22 1.04
CA HIS A 27 -1.69 7.69 1.00
C HIS A 27 -3.01 8.33 0.54
N PHE A 28 -3.93 7.54 -0.03
CA PHE A 28 -5.23 8.00 -0.51
C PHE A 28 -5.17 9.08 -1.60
N ASP A 29 -4.05 9.19 -2.32
CA ASP A 29 -3.84 10.19 -3.38
C ASP A 29 -4.72 9.96 -4.62
N GLU A 30 -5.33 8.78 -4.77
CA GLU A 30 -6.21 8.45 -5.89
C GLU A 30 -7.46 9.33 -5.92
N GLY A 31 -7.97 9.71 -4.75
CA GLY A 31 -9.10 10.65 -4.59
C GLY A 31 -10.43 10.22 -5.21
N SER A 32 -10.50 9.00 -5.77
CA SER A 32 -11.65 8.46 -6.50
C SER A 32 -11.47 6.96 -6.73
N GLY A 33 -12.56 6.29 -7.13
CA GLY A 33 -12.56 4.85 -7.38
C GLY A 33 -12.69 4.03 -6.09
N ASN A 34 -12.49 2.72 -6.22
CA ASN A 34 -12.72 1.75 -5.16
C ASN A 34 -11.47 0.96 -4.75
N ILE A 35 -10.29 1.33 -5.26
CA ILE A 35 -9.03 0.70 -4.94
C ILE A 35 -8.08 1.77 -4.39
N VAL A 36 -7.39 1.46 -3.31
CA VAL A 36 -6.36 2.30 -2.70
C VAL A 36 -5.04 1.54 -2.75
N LYS A 37 -4.01 2.16 -3.34
CA LYS A 37 -2.75 1.47 -3.59
C LYS A 37 -1.89 1.39 -2.33
N ASP A 38 -1.40 0.20 -2.02
CA ASP A 38 -0.43 0.00 -0.95
C ASP A 38 0.97 0.45 -1.40
N THR A 39 1.50 1.49 -0.76
CA THR A 39 2.84 2.04 -1.02
C THR A 39 3.93 1.39 -0.17
N SER A 40 3.57 0.54 0.81
CA SER A 40 4.54 -0.16 1.67
C SER A 40 5.38 -1.20 0.92
N GLY A 41 4.93 -1.61 -0.27
CA GLY A 41 5.54 -2.68 -1.06
C GLY A 41 5.10 -4.09 -0.67
N ASN A 42 4.14 -4.23 0.25
CA ASN A 42 3.61 -5.53 0.67
C ASN A 42 2.45 -6.04 -0.20
N GLY A 43 1.93 -5.21 -1.11
CA GLY A 43 0.88 -5.60 -2.06
C GLY A 43 -0.49 -5.73 -1.40
N ASN A 44 -0.69 -5.09 -0.25
CA ASN A 44 -1.95 -5.08 0.48
C ASN A 44 -2.86 -3.94 0.00
N ASP A 45 -3.14 -3.90 -1.31
CA ASP A 45 -4.06 -2.91 -1.87
C ASP A 45 -5.43 -2.98 -1.16
N GLY A 46 -5.98 -1.81 -0.85
CA GLY A 46 -7.26 -1.66 -0.19
C GLY A 46 -8.41 -1.64 -1.19
N VAL A 47 -9.55 -2.20 -0.81
CA VAL A 47 -10.81 -2.14 -1.56
C VAL A 47 -11.85 -1.41 -0.73
N ILE A 48 -12.45 -0.38 -1.33
CA ILE A 48 -13.50 0.45 -0.75
C ILE A 48 -14.87 -0.11 -1.12
N HIS A 49 -15.72 -0.34 -0.12
CA HIS A 49 -17.10 -0.81 -0.29
C HIS A 49 -18.14 0.22 0.14
N GLY A 50 -17.84 0.99 1.18
CA GLY A 50 -18.76 1.95 1.80
C GLY A 50 -18.14 3.31 2.14
N ALA A 51 -16.80 3.40 2.19
CA ALA A 51 -16.15 4.67 2.48
C ALA A 51 -16.33 5.70 1.36
N THR A 52 -16.44 6.97 1.77
CA THR A 52 -16.59 8.11 0.87
C THR A 52 -15.30 8.92 0.80
N TRP A 53 -14.90 9.31 -0.40
CA TRP A 53 -13.79 10.23 -0.61
C TRP A 53 -14.12 11.63 -0.11
N VAL A 54 -13.24 12.18 0.72
CA VAL A 54 -13.36 13.53 1.28
C VAL A 54 -12.03 14.27 1.18
N ASP A 55 -12.06 15.59 1.36
CA ASP A 55 -10.83 16.36 1.53
C ASP A 55 -10.24 16.07 2.92
N GLY A 56 -9.01 15.56 2.92
CA GLY A 56 -8.26 15.25 4.13
C GLY A 56 -7.48 16.45 4.64
N LYS A 57 -6.75 16.25 5.74
CA LYS A 57 -5.80 17.27 6.25
C LYS A 57 -4.68 17.53 5.23
N PHE A 58 -4.28 16.50 4.50
CA PHE A 58 -3.34 16.57 3.39
C PHE A 58 -3.97 15.82 2.21
N GLY A 59 -4.32 16.53 1.15
CA GLY A 59 -4.90 15.90 -0.05
C GLY A 59 -6.28 15.29 0.20
N LYS A 60 -6.43 14.01 -0.13
CA LYS A 60 -7.68 13.25 -0.09
C LYS A 60 -7.65 12.24 1.06
N ALA A 61 -8.83 11.85 1.52
CA ALA A 61 -8.99 10.87 2.59
C ALA A 61 -10.27 10.06 2.38
N LEU A 62 -10.40 8.97 3.15
CA LEU A 62 -11.62 8.20 3.24
C LEU A 62 -12.36 8.49 4.55
N TYR A 63 -13.64 8.83 4.44
CA TYR A 63 -14.57 8.86 5.55
C TYR A 63 -15.19 7.47 5.71
N PHE A 64 -14.98 6.87 6.89
CA PHE A 64 -15.55 5.60 7.31
C PHE A 64 -16.79 5.86 8.18
N ASP A 65 -17.93 5.26 7.82
CA ASP A 65 -19.18 5.44 8.55
C ASP A 65 -19.37 4.40 9.68
N GLY A 66 -18.49 3.38 9.71
CA GLY A 66 -18.47 2.33 10.72
C GLY A 66 -19.12 1.02 10.27
N ASN A 67 -19.64 0.94 9.04
CA ASN A 67 -20.35 -0.22 8.51
C ASN A 67 -19.57 -0.91 7.38
N GLY A 68 -18.40 -1.47 7.70
CA GLY A 68 -17.70 -2.39 6.79
C GLY A 68 -17.23 -1.71 5.50
N ASP A 69 -16.45 -0.65 5.65
CA ASP A 69 -16.15 0.27 4.56
C ASP A 69 -14.93 -0.08 3.71
N PHE A 70 -14.02 -0.88 4.26
CA PHE A 70 -12.68 -1.08 3.70
C PHE A 70 -12.15 -2.47 4.02
N THR A 71 -11.58 -3.12 3.01
CA THR A 71 -10.96 -4.45 3.15
C THR A 71 -9.62 -4.49 2.46
N ILE A 72 -8.69 -5.25 3.00
CA ILE A 72 -7.43 -5.60 2.34
C ILE A 72 -7.45 -7.08 2.01
N SER A 73 -6.93 -7.45 0.85
CA SER A 73 -6.66 -8.85 0.54
C SER A 73 -5.30 -9.25 1.14
N ALA A 74 -5.22 -9.39 2.46
CA ALA A 74 -4.06 -10.02 3.07
C ALA A 74 -4.26 -11.54 3.02
N TRP A 75 -3.40 -12.27 2.30
CA TRP A 75 -3.36 -13.74 2.33
C TRP A 75 -2.87 -14.31 3.67
N THR A 76 -2.59 -13.43 4.64
CA THR A 76 -2.10 -13.78 5.96
C THR A 76 -3.15 -13.41 6.98
N TYR A 77 -3.71 -14.41 7.65
CA TYR A 77 -4.48 -14.23 8.89
C TYR A 77 -3.54 -13.62 9.93
N LEU A 78 -3.50 -12.28 10.01
CA LEU A 78 -2.73 -11.58 11.02
C LEU A 78 -3.60 -11.39 12.26
N LYS A 79 -3.30 -12.18 13.30
CA LYS A 79 -3.59 -11.78 14.67
C LYS A 79 -2.75 -10.54 14.95
N ASP A 80 -3.39 -9.51 15.49
CA ASP A 80 -2.80 -8.23 15.89
C ASP A 80 -2.74 -7.19 14.76
N TRP A 81 -3.79 -6.36 14.74
CA TRP A 81 -3.99 -5.31 13.74
C TRP A 81 -3.39 -4.01 14.25
N LYS A 82 -2.38 -3.48 13.55
CA LYS A 82 -2.01 -2.07 13.63
C LYS A 82 -2.01 -1.48 12.23
N ILE A 83 -3.17 -0.99 11.80
CA ILE A 83 -3.29 -0.17 10.60
C ILE A 83 -2.82 1.23 10.99
N ILE A 84 -1.72 1.70 10.39
CA ILE A 84 -1.27 3.07 10.55
C ILE A 84 -1.86 3.86 9.39
N LEU A 85 -2.86 4.70 9.69
CA LEU A 85 -3.34 5.73 8.80
C LEU A 85 -2.40 6.94 8.98
N ILE A 86 -1.74 7.39 7.91
CA ILE A 86 -0.90 8.59 7.93
C ILE A 86 -1.71 9.86 7.63
#